data_AF-A0A1B2ER12-F1
#
_entry.id   AF-A0A1B2ER12-F1
#
_cell.length_a   1.000
_cell.length_b   1.000
_cell.length_c   1.000
_cell.angle_alpha   90.00
_cell.angle_beta   90.00
_cell.angle_gamma   90.00
#
_symmetry.space_group_name_H-M   'P 1'
#
loop_
_entity.id
_entity.type
_entity.pdbx_description
1 polymer ?
#
loop_
_entity_poly.entity_id
_entity_poly.type
_entity_poly.pdbx_seq_one_letter_code
_entity_poly.pdbx_strand_id
1 'polypeptide(L)'
;MWTDVNVGMRSTMLDLRNADQAKALDALVPRADVFMESFSGRGIERLGFGVEEVARKRPGIVYLTVRCYGWDGPWKDRAGFDMEALTVTGYTMAEGGGGKPGIPPTFPMPEGESPTPAFPPTLVLNDYIAGYLGAAGVIAALRRRARQGGSYHVRVSLSRAAMWYQSLGTFPSTDFDATAPEHRMVPPETVRGPTPYGEVHRLAPLVKLSRTPSGWRDPLVIVRGSDRPTW
;
A
#
# COMPACT_ATOMS: atom_id res chain seq x y z
N MET A 1 -9.55 6.86 7.62
CA MET A 1 -8.25 6.40 7.07
C MET A 1 -7.22 6.08 8.15
N TRP A 2 -6.77 7.02 9.01
CA TRP A 2 -5.72 6.72 10.03
C TRP A 2 -6.07 5.49 10.90
N THR A 3 -7.28 5.49 11.46
CA THR A 3 -7.83 4.43 12.30
C THR A 3 -7.98 3.09 11.60
N ASP A 4 -8.06 3.08 10.28
CA ASP A 4 -8.38 1.87 9.50
C ASP A 4 -7.13 1.08 9.12
N VAL A 5 -6.02 1.78 8.82
CA VAL A 5 -4.80 1.17 8.24
C VAL A 5 -3.58 1.14 9.18
N ASN A 6 -3.67 1.69 10.40
CA ASN A 6 -2.54 1.79 11.34
C ASN A 6 -2.72 0.99 12.64
N VAL A 7 -3.62 0.00 12.64
CA VAL A 7 -3.89 -0.81 13.83
C VAL A 7 -2.62 -1.55 14.30
N GLY A 8 -2.31 -1.41 15.58
CA GLY A 8 -1.13 -1.97 16.23
C GLY A 8 0.20 -1.32 15.85
N MET A 9 0.18 -0.21 15.11
CA MET A 9 1.39 0.54 14.78
C MET A 9 1.70 1.59 15.84
N ARG A 10 3.00 1.81 16.05
CA ARG A 10 3.53 2.97 16.78
C ARG A 10 3.72 4.15 15.82
N SER A 11 3.57 5.37 16.31
CA SER A 11 3.53 6.58 15.47
C SER A 11 4.16 7.77 16.16
N THR A 12 5.19 8.35 15.54
CA THR A 12 5.91 9.53 16.02
C THR A 12 6.01 10.57 14.89
N MET A 13 6.27 11.83 15.22
CA MET A 13 6.46 12.90 14.24
C MET A 13 7.88 13.46 14.35
N LEU A 14 8.60 13.46 13.23
CA LEU A 14 9.97 13.97 13.14
C LEU A 14 10.08 14.91 11.92
N ASP A 15 10.57 16.13 12.14
CA ASP A 15 11.06 17.00 11.07
C ASP A 15 12.52 16.66 10.78
N LEU A 16 12.74 15.89 9.72
CA LEU A 16 14.07 15.43 9.32
C LEU A 16 14.99 16.55 8.80
N ARG A 17 14.48 17.78 8.61
CA ARG A 17 15.32 18.95 8.31
C ARG A 17 16.00 19.50 9.56
N ASN A 18 15.47 19.17 10.74
CA ASN A 18 16.11 19.46 12.01
C ASN A 18 17.09 18.34 12.34
N ALA A 19 18.38 18.67 12.44
CA ALA A 19 19.44 17.71 12.69
C ALA A 19 19.25 16.89 13.98
N ASP A 20 18.70 17.48 15.04
CA ASP A 20 18.46 16.76 16.30
C ASP A 20 17.30 15.76 16.20
N GLN A 21 16.27 16.09 15.42
CA GLN A 21 15.17 15.14 15.16
C GLN A 21 15.59 14.05 14.15
N ALA A 22 16.44 14.39 13.17
CA ALA A 22 17.02 13.41 12.25
C ALA A 22 17.87 12.36 12.98
N LYS A 23 18.62 12.76 14.02
CA LYS A 23 19.36 11.83 14.90
C LYS A 23 18.46 10.77 15.54
N ALA A 24 17.21 11.10 15.84
CA ALA A 24 16.27 10.13 16.39
C ALA A 24 15.93 9.02 15.38
N LEU A 25 15.68 9.36 14.12
CA LEU A 25 15.49 8.35 13.07
C LEU A 25 16.78 7.55 12.81
N ASP A 26 17.94 8.21 12.82
CA ASP A 26 19.24 7.54 12.71
C ASP A 26 19.49 6.52 13.83
N ALA A 27 19.00 6.76 15.04
CA ALA A 27 19.10 5.80 16.14
C ALA A 27 18.16 4.60 15.97
N LEU A 28 17.04 4.77 15.24
CA LEU A 28 16.07 3.70 14.99
C LEU A 28 16.52 2.76 13.87
N VAL A 29 17.09 3.30 12.78
CA VAL A 29 17.44 2.55 11.55
C VAL A 29 18.31 1.31 11.81
N PRO A 30 19.40 1.34 12.61
CA PRO A 30 20.26 0.18 12.86
C PRO A 30 19.56 -1.02 13.50
N ARG A 31 18.38 -0.82 14.09
CA ARG A 31 17.60 -1.87 14.76
C ARG A 31 16.40 -2.33 13.94
N ALA A 32 16.14 -1.72 12.79
CA ALA A 32 15.07 -2.12 11.89
C ALA A 32 15.47 -3.35 11.05
N ASP A 33 14.47 -4.16 10.72
CA ASP A 33 14.57 -5.20 9.69
C ASP A 33 14.13 -4.72 8.31
N VAL A 34 13.15 -3.82 8.30
CA VAL A 34 12.52 -3.27 7.10
C VAL A 34 12.45 -1.76 7.24
N PHE A 35 12.86 -1.03 6.20
CA PHE A 35 12.63 0.41 6.06
C PHE A 35 11.73 0.63 4.85
N MET A 36 10.65 1.39 5.01
CA MET A 36 9.69 1.64 3.94
C MET A 36 9.49 3.14 3.74
N GLU A 37 9.41 3.55 2.47
CA GLU A 37 9.03 4.91 2.10
C GLU A 37 8.23 4.96 0.80
N SER A 38 7.46 6.04 0.66
CA SER A 38 6.65 6.34 -0.52
C SER A 38 6.72 7.83 -0.89
N PHE A 39 7.85 8.49 -0.67
CA PHE A 39 8.02 9.91 -0.97
C PHE A 39 8.15 10.13 -2.49
N SER A 40 7.51 11.18 -2.99
CA SER A 40 7.72 11.64 -4.36
C SER A 40 9.15 12.19 -4.55
N GLY A 41 9.75 11.94 -5.72
CA GLY A 41 10.92 12.68 -6.20
C GLY A 41 12.19 12.56 -5.34
N ARG A 42 12.45 11.38 -4.75
CA ARG A 42 13.67 11.09 -3.96
C ARG A 42 13.86 12.02 -2.75
N GLY A 43 12.76 12.52 -2.17
CA GLY A 43 12.80 13.51 -1.09
C GLY A 43 13.58 13.04 0.14
N ILE A 44 13.40 11.77 0.54
CA ILE A 44 14.05 11.20 1.71
C ILE A 44 15.54 10.87 1.48
N GLU A 45 15.94 10.62 0.22
CA GLU A 45 17.34 10.41 -0.17
C GLU A 45 18.16 11.68 0.15
N ARG A 46 17.62 12.87 -0.18
CA ARG A 46 18.25 14.17 0.14
C ARG A 46 18.38 14.43 1.64
N LEU A 47 17.64 13.71 2.47
CA LEU A 47 17.68 13.80 3.93
C LEU A 47 18.62 12.75 4.55
N GLY A 48 19.37 11.99 3.73
CA GLY A 48 20.35 11.00 4.20
C GLY A 48 19.75 9.64 4.57
N PHE A 49 18.52 9.36 4.10
CA PHE A 49 17.85 8.07 4.29
C PHE A 49 17.50 7.41 2.96
N GLY A 50 18.39 7.55 1.97
CA GLY A 50 18.32 6.79 0.73
C GLY A 50 18.65 5.32 0.94
N VAL A 51 18.49 4.53 -0.13
CA VAL A 51 18.62 3.07 -0.09
C VAL A 51 20.03 2.69 0.37
N GLU A 52 21.05 3.30 -0.24
CA GLU A 52 22.46 3.06 0.03
C GLU A 52 22.85 3.55 1.43
N GLU A 53 22.38 4.71 1.85
CA GLU A 53 22.66 5.27 3.18
C GLU A 53 22.05 4.40 4.28
N VAL A 54 20.80 3.97 4.13
CA VAL A 54 20.12 3.10 5.09
C VAL A 54 20.77 1.71 5.11
N ALA A 55 21.15 1.16 3.95
CA ALA A 55 21.87 -0.11 3.90
C ALA A 55 23.26 -0.04 4.56
N ARG A 56 23.96 1.10 4.48
CA ARG A 56 25.22 1.34 5.18
C ARG A 56 25.02 1.42 6.70
N LYS A 57 23.95 2.09 7.17
CA LYS A 57 23.59 2.18 8.59
C LYS A 57 23.13 0.83 9.16
N ARG A 58 22.47 0.01 8.34
CA ARG A 58 21.96 -1.31 8.71
C ARG A 58 22.24 -2.35 7.62
N PRO A 59 23.42 -3.00 7.63
CA PRO A 59 23.68 -4.16 6.79
C PRO A 59 22.66 -5.27 7.06
N GLY A 60 22.04 -5.82 6.00
CA GLY A 60 20.95 -6.76 6.11
C GLY A 60 19.55 -6.14 6.14
N ILE A 61 19.40 -4.84 5.89
CA ILE A 61 18.06 -4.22 5.79
C ILE A 61 17.33 -4.65 4.52
N VAL A 62 16.01 -4.79 4.61
CA VAL A 62 15.12 -4.78 3.46
C VAL A 62 14.55 -3.38 3.30
N TYR A 63 14.84 -2.72 2.18
CA TYR A 63 14.32 -1.40 1.86
C TYR A 63 13.12 -1.54 0.91
N LEU A 64 11.99 -0.91 1.19
CA LEU A 64 10.83 -0.87 0.31
C LEU A 64 10.58 0.57 -0.15
N THR A 65 10.59 0.77 -1.47
CA THR A 65 10.16 2.01 -2.12
C THR A 65 8.87 1.76 -2.88
N VAL A 66 7.84 2.56 -2.60
CA VAL A 66 6.60 2.61 -3.40
C VAL A 66 6.55 3.94 -4.16
N ARG A 67 6.30 3.90 -5.47
CA ARG A 67 6.16 5.10 -6.32
C ARG A 67 4.91 5.02 -7.17
N CYS A 68 4.40 6.17 -7.62
CA CYS A 68 3.32 6.20 -8.61
C CYS A 68 3.80 5.56 -9.92
N TYR A 69 4.91 6.06 -10.47
CA TYR A 69 5.47 5.62 -11.75
C TYR A 69 6.71 4.73 -11.56
N GLY A 70 7.35 4.35 -12.67
CA GLY A 70 8.58 3.57 -12.68
C GLY A 70 9.82 4.36 -12.23
N TRP A 71 10.99 3.71 -12.30
CA TRP A 71 12.28 4.30 -11.95
C TRP A 71 13.02 4.90 -13.14
N ASP A 72 12.49 4.68 -14.34
CA ASP A 72 13.08 5.05 -15.62
C ASP A 72 12.08 5.88 -16.44
N GLY A 73 12.60 6.57 -17.45
CA GLY A 73 11.79 7.38 -18.36
C GLY A 73 11.38 8.76 -17.81
N PRO A 74 10.56 9.52 -18.56
CA PRO A 74 10.30 10.93 -18.29
C PRO A 74 9.52 11.19 -17.00
N TRP A 75 8.84 10.19 -16.45
CA TRP A 75 8.00 10.33 -15.25
C TRP A 75 8.62 9.77 -13.98
N LYS A 76 9.89 9.33 -14.01
CA LYS A 76 10.57 8.70 -12.86
C LYS A 76 10.59 9.53 -11.57
N ASP A 77 10.53 10.86 -11.70
CA ASP A 77 10.52 11.81 -10.58
C ASP A 77 9.18 12.56 -10.44
N ARG A 78 8.16 12.19 -11.23
CA ARG A 78 6.84 12.84 -11.19
C ARG A 78 6.05 12.32 -9.99
N ALA A 79 5.40 13.22 -9.26
CA ALA A 79 4.43 12.85 -8.23
C ALA A 79 3.12 12.37 -8.87
N GLY A 80 2.40 11.50 -8.17
CA GLY A 80 1.06 11.07 -8.57
C GLY A 80 0.44 10.17 -7.51
N PHE A 81 -0.86 9.94 -7.63
CA PHE A 81 -1.64 9.07 -6.78
C PHE A 81 -2.25 7.94 -7.62
N ASP A 82 -3.08 7.11 -6.97
CA ASP A 82 -3.77 5.99 -7.58
C ASP A 82 -4.48 6.36 -8.88
N MET A 83 -5.28 7.43 -8.85
CA MET A 83 -6.13 7.84 -9.96
C MET A 83 -5.33 8.28 -11.18
N GLU A 84 -4.21 8.97 -10.99
CA GLU A 84 -3.31 9.30 -12.07
C GLU A 84 -2.67 8.06 -12.65
N ALA A 85 -2.25 7.09 -11.81
CA ALA A 85 -1.70 5.83 -12.29
C ALA A 85 -2.70 5.03 -13.11
N LEU A 86 -3.97 4.96 -12.70
CA LEU A 86 -5.05 4.34 -13.48
C LEU A 86 -5.25 5.06 -14.81
N THR A 87 -5.32 6.39 -14.78
CA THR A 87 -5.63 7.19 -15.98
C THR A 87 -4.53 7.06 -17.02
N VAL A 88 -3.27 7.23 -16.64
CA VAL A 88 -2.16 7.23 -17.60
C VAL A 88 -1.80 5.85 -18.14
N THR A 89 -2.26 4.79 -17.48
CA THR A 89 -2.06 3.41 -17.94
C THR A 89 -3.17 2.94 -18.88
N GLY A 90 -4.15 3.81 -19.17
CA GLY A 90 -5.30 3.48 -20.00
C GLY A 90 -6.39 2.70 -19.27
N TYR A 91 -6.24 2.45 -17.96
CA TYR A 91 -7.20 1.67 -17.19
C TYR A 91 -8.59 2.32 -17.18
N THR A 92 -8.65 3.64 -16.99
CA THR A 92 -9.92 4.37 -16.96
C THR A 92 -10.62 4.40 -18.32
N MET A 93 -9.86 4.26 -19.42
CA MET A 93 -10.43 4.08 -20.75
C MET A 93 -11.01 2.68 -20.90
N ALA A 94 -10.33 1.64 -20.39
CA ALA A 94 -10.83 0.28 -20.41
C ALA A 94 -12.11 0.11 -19.58
N GLU A 95 -12.15 0.68 -18.37
CA GLU A 95 -13.35 0.73 -17.52
C GLU A 95 -14.51 1.48 -18.21
N GLY A 96 -14.18 2.54 -18.96
CA GLY A 96 -15.13 3.26 -19.81
C GLY A 96 -15.54 2.53 -21.11
N GLY A 97 -15.27 1.24 -21.26
CA GLY A 97 -15.64 0.53 -22.50
C GLY A 97 -14.78 0.87 -23.72
N GLY A 98 -13.63 1.52 -23.55
CA GLY A 98 -12.66 1.74 -24.62
C GLY A 98 -13.17 2.59 -25.79
N GLY A 99 -14.13 3.48 -25.54
CA GLY A 99 -14.77 4.31 -26.59
C GLY A 99 -15.90 3.60 -27.35
N LYS A 100 -16.29 2.40 -26.91
CA LYS A 100 -17.51 1.70 -27.32
C LYS A 100 -18.49 1.73 -26.14
N PRO A 101 -19.80 1.48 -26.34
CA PRO A 101 -20.73 1.31 -25.21
C PRO A 101 -20.26 0.09 -24.40
N GLY A 102 -19.55 0.34 -23.30
CA GLY A 102 -19.03 -0.68 -22.40
C GLY A 102 -19.97 -0.97 -21.25
N ILE A 103 -19.41 -1.57 -20.20
CA ILE A 103 -20.08 -1.80 -18.92
C ILE A 103 -20.71 -0.48 -18.45
N PRO A 104 -21.99 -0.48 -18.05
CA PRO A 104 -22.63 0.74 -17.57
C PRO A 104 -21.83 1.32 -16.40
N PRO A 105 -21.67 2.66 -16.36
CA PRO A 105 -20.89 3.32 -15.33
C PRO A 105 -21.42 2.98 -13.94
N THR A 106 -20.54 2.78 -12.97
CA THR A 106 -20.95 2.45 -11.59
C THR A 106 -21.72 3.58 -10.90
N PHE A 107 -21.69 4.79 -11.47
CA PHE A 107 -22.45 5.94 -11.01
C PHE A 107 -23.53 6.29 -12.05
N PRO A 108 -24.73 6.75 -11.62
CA PRO A 108 -25.77 7.16 -12.56
C PRO A 108 -25.24 8.27 -13.46
N MET A 109 -25.32 8.06 -14.77
CA MET A 109 -25.00 9.08 -15.77
C MET A 109 -26.29 9.62 -16.39
N PRO A 110 -26.30 10.89 -16.83
CA PRO A 110 -27.38 11.42 -17.65
C PRO A 110 -27.64 10.52 -18.85
N GLU A 111 -28.91 10.34 -19.19
CA GLU A 111 -29.36 9.51 -20.31
C GLU A 111 -28.74 10.04 -21.62
N GLY A 112 -28.01 9.18 -22.35
CA GLY A 112 -27.40 9.51 -23.65
C GLY A 112 -25.89 9.75 -23.67
N GLU A 113 -25.18 9.68 -22.54
CA GLU A 113 -23.72 9.81 -22.49
C GLU A 113 -23.00 8.43 -22.52
N SER A 114 -22.04 8.25 -23.45
CA SER A 114 -21.15 7.08 -23.47
C SER A 114 -20.01 7.25 -22.46
N PRO A 115 -19.62 6.21 -21.71
CA PRO A 115 -18.77 6.40 -20.54
C PRO A 115 -17.29 6.45 -20.94
N THR A 116 -16.70 7.59 -21.33
CA THR A 116 -15.23 7.63 -21.48
C THR A 116 -14.61 8.95 -21.10
N PRO A 117 -13.59 8.98 -20.21
CA PRO A 117 -13.05 7.91 -19.33
C PRO A 117 -13.89 7.67 -18.06
N ALA A 118 -13.80 6.48 -17.45
CA ALA A 118 -14.47 6.16 -16.17
C ALA A 118 -13.50 5.58 -15.13
N PHE A 119 -13.71 5.89 -13.85
CA PHE A 119 -12.93 5.29 -12.77
C PHE A 119 -13.55 3.97 -12.28
N PRO A 120 -12.74 3.01 -11.81
CA PRO A 120 -13.28 1.79 -11.22
C PRO A 120 -14.10 2.10 -9.96
N PRO A 121 -15.12 1.29 -9.65
CA PRO A 121 -15.93 1.45 -8.45
C PRO A 121 -15.12 1.40 -7.14
N THR A 122 -13.99 0.69 -7.16
CA THR A 122 -13.09 0.55 -6.00
C THR A 122 -12.39 1.85 -5.62
N LEU A 123 -12.31 2.83 -6.53
CA LEU A 123 -11.59 4.11 -6.41
C LEU A 123 -10.07 3.99 -6.19
N VAL A 124 -9.62 3.36 -5.11
CA VAL A 124 -8.20 3.23 -4.73
C VAL A 124 -7.68 1.80 -4.98
N LEU A 125 -7.63 1.40 -6.25
CA LEU A 125 -7.26 0.04 -6.63
C LEU A 125 -5.74 -0.21 -6.49
N ASN A 126 -4.91 0.70 -7.01
CA ASN A 126 -3.46 0.55 -6.98
C ASN A 126 -2.88 0.65 -5.57
N ASP A 127 -3.42 1.49 -4.69
CA ASP A 127 -2.90 1.67 -3.34
C ASP A 127 -2.99 0.35 -2.54
N TYR A 128 -4.11 -0.38 -2.67
CA TYR A 128 -4.24 -1.70 -2.06
C TYR A 128 -3.32 -2.74 -2.72
N ILE A 129 -3.34 -2.84 -4.05
CA ILE A 129 -2.55 -3.84 -4.77
C ILE A 129 -1.05 -3.62 -4.55
N ALA A 130 -0.59 -2.37 -4.59
CA ALA A 130 0.81 -2.03 -4.34
C ALA A 130 1.21 -2.32 -2.89
N GLY A 131 0.31 -2.10 -1.92
CA GLY A 131 0.51 -2.52 -0.53
C GLY A 131 0.73 -4.04 -0.41
N TYR A 132 -0.13 -4.84 -1.06
CA TYR A 132 0.00 -6.30 -1.05
C TYR A 132 1.26 -6.79 -1.76
N LEU A 133 1.58 -6.25 -2.94
CA LEU A 133 2.79 -6.58 -3.68
C LEU A 133 4.06 -6.17 -2.91
N GLY A 134 4.03 -5.02 -2.23
CA GLY A 134 5.11 -4.56 -1.36
C GLY A 134 5.34 -5.50 -0.19
N ALA A 135 4.27 -5.89 0.51
CA ALA A 135 4.34 -6.86 1.61
C ALA A 135 4.88 -8.22 1.13
N ALA A 136 4.37 -8.75 0.02
CA ALA A 136 4.85 -9.99 -0.57
C ALA A 136 6.34 -9.91 -0.95
N GLY A 137 6.77 -8.81 -1.56
CA GLY A 137 8.16 -8.55 -1.90
C GLY A 137 9.07 -8.47 -0.67
N VAL A 138 8.63 -7.80 0.40
CA VAL A 138 9.35 -7.73 1.69
C VAL A 138 9.49 -9.12 2.31
N ILE A 139 8.41 -9.92 2.34
CA ILE A 139 8.47 -11.30 2.87
C ILE A 139 9.45 -12.15 2.06
N ALA A 140 9.43 -12.05 0.73
CA ALA A 140 10.37 -12.74 -0.14
C ALA A 140 11.82 -12.31 0.13
N ALA A 141 12.06 -11.00 0.29
CA ALA A 141 13.37 -10.44 0.59
C ALA A 141 13.89 -10.87 1.98
N LEU A 142 13.03 -10.86 3.00
CA LEU A 142 13.37 -11.34 4.35
C LEU A 142 13.75 -12.83 4.34
N ARG A 143 13.00 -13.65 3.60
CA ARG A 143 13.32 -15.07 3.43
C ARG A 143 14.64 -15.28 2.69
N ARG A 144 14.93 -14.46 1.68
CA ARG A 144 16.19 -14.50 0.94
C ARG A 144 17.36 -14.09 1.84
N ARG A 145 17.22 -13.00 2.58
CA ARG A 145 18.17 -12.54 3.61
C ARG A 145 18.48 -13.62 4.64
N ALA A 146 17.48 -14.32 5.15
CA ALA A 146 17.67 -15.39 6.14
C ALA A 146 18.52 -16.56 5.63
N ARG A 147 18.58 -16.77 4.30
CA ARG A 147 19.31 -17.88 3.66
C ARG A 147 20.65 -17.47 3.07
N GLN A 148 20.73 -16.25 2.53
CA GLN A 148 21.85 -15.80 1.70
C GLN A 148 22.57 -14.59 2.30
N GLY A 149 22.06 -14.01 3.38
CA GLY A 149 22.51 -12.70 3.86
C GLY A 149 22.17 -11.57 2.89
N GLY A 150 22.84 -10.43 3.06
CA GLY A 150 22.72 -9.26 2.19
C GLY A 150 21.54 -8.33 2.50
N SER A 151 21.61 -7.13 1.94
CA SER A 151 20.52 -6.14 1.93
C SER A 151 19.75 -6.22 0.61
N TYR A 152 18.45 -5.92 0.63
CA TYR A 152 17.59 -6.03 -0.55
C TYR A 152 16.73 -4.77 -0.72
N HIS A 153 16.50 -4.37 -1.98
CA HIS A 153 15.60 -3.27 -2.32
C HIS A 153 14.38 -3.80 -3.07
N VAL A 154 13.21 -3.67 -2.46
CA VAL A 154 11.91 -3.97 -3.04
C VAL A 154 11.34 -2.68 -3.63
N ARG A 155 10.89 -2.76 -4.88
CA ARG A 155 10.41 -1.61 -5.67
C ARG A 155 9.03 -1.92 -6.21
N VAL A 156 8.02 -1.12 -5.84
CA VAL A 156 6.63 -1.25 -6.32
C VAL A 156 6.15 0.04 -6.95
N SER A 157 5.55 -0.06 -8.14
CA SER A 157 4.99 1.07 -8.88
C SER A 157 3.49 0.89 -9.06
N LEU A 158 2.71 1.94 -8.78
CA LEU A 158 1.25 1.94 -9.01
C LEU A 158 0.95 1.70 -10.50
N SER A 159 1.59 2.45 -11.40
CA SER A 159 1.35 2.29 -12.84
C SER A 159 1.74 0.91 -13.36
N ARG A 160 2.81 0.31 -12.82
CA ARG A 160 3.19 -1.07 -13.17
C ARG A 160 2.20 -2.10 -12.61
N ALA A 161 1.67 -1.89 -11.41
CA ALA A 161 0.59 -2.72 -10.89
C ALA A 161 -0.62 -2.66 -11.82
N ALA A 162 -1.02 -1.46 -12.24
CA ALA A 162 -2.10 -1.26 -13.20
C ALA A 162 -1.90 -1.98 -14.52
N MET A 163 -0.72 -1.87 -15.12
CA MET A 163 -0.41 -2.60 -16.35
C MET A 163 -0.40 -4.11 -16.13
N TRP A 164 0.05 -4.59 -14.96
CA TRP A 164 0.13 -6.01 -14.66
C TRP A 164 -1.26 -6.65 -14.53
N TYR A 165 -2.16 -6.11 -13.71
CA TYR A 165 -3.48 -6.74 -13.59
C TYR A 165 -4.32 -6.57 -14.86
N GLN A 166 -4.11 -5.51 -15.66
CA GLN A 166 -4.69 -5.43 -17.01
C GLN A 166 -4.22 -6.58 -17.92
N SER A 167 -2.96 -7.00 -17.79
CA SER A 167 -2.42 -8.11 -18.57
C SER A 167 -2.97 -9.48 -18.19
N LEU A 168 -3.70 -9.58 -17.07
CA LEU A 168 -4.36 -10.83 -16.65
C LEU A 168 -5.62 -11.15 -17.48
N GLY A 169 -6.07 -10.19 -18.31
CA GLY A 169 -7.24 -10.33 -19.16
C GLY A 169 -8.54 -9.92 -18.48
N THR A 170 -9.63 -9.94 -19.24
CA THR A 170 -10.98 -9.61 -18.78
C THR A 170 -11.90 -10.81 -18.96
N PHE A 171 -12.99 -10.83 -18.18
CA PHE A 171 -14.07 -11.78 -18.42
C PHE A 171 -14.98 -11.29 -19.56
N PRO A 172 -15.49 -12.18 -20.42
CA PRO A 172 -16.40 -11.82 -21.51
C PRO A 172 -17.79 -11.40 -21.01
N SER A 173 -18.15 -11.81 -19.78
CA SER A 173 -19.40 -11.46 -19.10
C SER A 173 -19.15 -11.34 -17.60
N THR A 174 -19.92 -10.50 -16.93
CA THR A 174 -19.98 -10.39 -15.47
C THR A 174 -21.25 -11.04 -14.88
N ASP A 175 -22.04 -11.70 -15.73
CA ASP A 175 -23.24 -12.45 -15.34
C ASP A 175 -22.83 -13.83 -14.78
N PHE A 176 -22.29 -13.79 -13.56
CA PHE A 176 -21.95 -14.97 -12.79
C PHE A 176 -23.13 -15.37 -11.92
N ASP A 177 -23.44 -16.67 -11.85
CA ASP A 177 -24.42 -17.19 -10.90
C ASP A 177 -23.88 -17.07 -9.46
N ALA A 178 -24.16 -15.94 -8.82
CA ALA A 178 -23.80 -15.67 -7.44
C ALA A 178 -24.82 -16.27 -6.43
N THR A 179 -25.75 -17.12 -6.87
CA THR A 179 -26.78 -17.71 -5.99
C THR A 179 -26.34 -19.02 -5.35
N ALA A 180 -25.25 -19.61 -5.84
CA ALA A 180 -24.68 -20.82 -5.28
C ALA A 180 -24.33 -20.64 -3.79
N PRO A 181 -24.52 -21.67 -2.93
CA PRO A 181 -24.27 -21.56 -1.48
C PRO A 181 -22.87 -21.04 -1.11
N GLU A 182 -21.86 -21.34 -1.92
CA GLU A 182 -20.47 -20.88 -1.77
C GLU A 182 -20.26 -19.38 -2.01
N HIS A 183 -21.18 -18.71 -2.70
CA HIS A 183 -21.15 -17.27 -2.98
C HIS A 183 -21.90 -16.45 -1.92
N ARG A 184 -22.49 -17.10 -0.92
CA ARG A 184 -23.16 -16.42 0.20
C ARG A 184 -22.14 -15.63 1.01
N MET A 185 -22.42 -14.35 1.21
CA MET A 185 -21.69 -13.52 2.16
C MET A 185 -21.83 -14.09 3.58
N VAL A 186 -20.73 -14.57 4.13
CA VAL A 186 -20.66 -14.99 5.53
C VAL A 186 -20.37 -13.73 6.38
N PRO A 187 -21.05 -13.54 7.53
CA PRO A 187 -20.72 -12.47 8.45
C PRO A 187 -19.23 -12.54 8.82
N PRO A 188 -18.47 -11.44 8.66
CA PRO A 188 -17.05 -11.48 8.97
C PRO A 188 -16.84 -11.63 10.48
N GLU A 189 -15.75 -12.31 10.87
CA GLU A 189 -15.25 -12.17 12.22
C GLU A 189 -14.86 -10.70 12.45
N THR A 190 -15.13 -10.19 13.66
CA THR A 190 -14.83 -8.80 14.01
C THR A 190 -14.06 -8.72 15.31
N VAL A 191 -13.30 -7.64 15.47
CA VAL A 191 -12.61 -7.29 16.71
C VAL A 191 -13.08 -5.93 17.19
N ARG A 192 -13.13 -5.79 18.51
CA ARG A 192 -13.47 -4.55 19.22
C ARG A 192 -12.33 -4.22 20.17
N GLY A 193 -12.08 -2.93 20.39
CA GLY A 193 -11.09 -2.52 21.37
C GLY A 193 -11.04 -1.01 21.57
N PRO A 194 -10.45 -0.57 22.69
CA PRO A 194 -10.37 0.84 23.01
C PRO A 194 -9.35 1.57 22.11
N THR A 195 -9.67 2.81 21.78
CA THR A 195 -8.75 3.78 21.19
C THR A 195 -8.92 5.14 21.88
N PRO A 196 -7.96 6.07 21.75
CA PRO A 196 -8.13 7.46 22.19
C PRO A 196 -9.30 8.21 21.54
N TYR A 197 -9.89 7.65 20.47
CA TYR A 197 -11.03 8.21 19.75
C TYR A 197 -12.36 7.53 20.10
N GLY A 198 -12.36 6.62 21.08
CA GLY A 198 -13.49 5.77 21.42
C GLY A 198 -13.26 4.30 21.08
N GLU A 199 -14.29 3.47 21.25
CA GLU A 199 -14.23 2.06 20.86
C GLU A 199 -14.26 1.92 19.34
N VAL A 200 -13.35 1.11 18.79
CA VAL A 200 -13.37 0.76 17.36
C VAL A 200 -13.96 -0.63 17.17
N HIS A 201 -14.73 -0.81 16.11
CA HIS A 201 -15.25 -2.09 15.64
C HIS A 201 -14.81 -2.31 14.20
N ARG A 202 -14.07 -3.40 13.92
CA ARG A 202 -13.48 -3.67 12.60
C ARG A 202 -13.41 -5.16 12.29
N LEU A 203 -13.07 -5.49 11.04
CA LEU A 203 -12.80 -6.86 10.60
C LEU A 203 -11.61 -7.46 11.37
N ALA A 204 -11.76 -8.71 11.79
CA ALA A 204 -10.68 -9.51 12.36
C ALA A 204 -9.67 -9.91 11.25
N PRO A 205 -8.43 -10.30 11.61
CA PRO A 205 -7.49 -10.83 10.63
C PRO A 205 -8.07 -12.07 9.96
N LEU A 206 -8.07 -12.09 8.62
CA LEU A 206 -8.57 -13.24 7.84
C LEU A 206 -7.71 -14.50 7.98
N VAL A 207 -6.46 -14.36 8.43
CA VAL A 207 -5.49 -15.45 8.55
C VAL A 207 -5.08 -15.62 10.01
N LYS A 208 -5.26 -16.83 10.54
CA LYS A 208 -4.79 -17.24 11.87
C LYS A 208 -3.51 -18.06 11.73
N LEU A 209 -2.39 -17.49 12.19
CA LEU A 209 -1.08 -18.16 12.15
C LEU A 209 -0.91 -19.03 13.41
N SER A 210 -0.88 -20.35 13.25
CA SER A 210 -0.81 -21.30 14.37
C SER A 210 0.45 -21.18 15.24
N ARG A 211 1.58 -20.78 14.64
CA ARG A 211 2.88 -20.67 15.32
C ARG A 211 3.19 -19.25 15.82
N THR A 212 2.60 -18.24 15.19
CA THR A 212 2.81 -16.84 15.52
C THR A 212 1.46 -16.13 15.50
N PRO A 213 0.57 -16.42 16.48
CA PRO A 213 -0.77 -15.84 16.50
C PRO A 213 -0.69 -14.31 16.39
N SER A 214 -1.51 -13.74 15.50
CA SER A 214 -1.56 -12.30 15.34
C SER A 214 -2.17 -11.66 16.58
N GLY A 215 -1.58 -10.57 17.06
CA GLY A 215 -2.11 -9.76 18.13
C GLY A 215 -1.67 -8.31 17.97
N TRP A 216 -2.41 -7.40 18.59
CA TRP A 216 -2.08 -5.99 18.64
C TRP A 216 -1.88 -5.57 20.09
N ARG A 217 -1.11 -4.51 20.30
CA ARG A 217 -1.00 -3.88 21.62
C ARG A 217 -2.26 -3.06 21.88
N ASP A 218 -2.61 -2.91 23.15
CA ASP A 218 -3.61 -1.94 23.58
C ASP A 218 -2.97 -0.56 23.81
N PRO A 219 -3.62 0.55 23.41
CA PRO A 219 -4.86 0.58 22.62
C PRO A 219 -4.63 0.17 21.16
N LEU A 220 -5.67 -0.37 20.50
CA LEU A 220 -5.59 -0.89 19.13
C LEU A 220 -5.05 0.14 18.12
N VAL A 221 -5.37 1.41 18.34
CA VAL A 221 -4.87 2.55 17.59
C VAL A 221 -4.49 3.62 18.59
N ILE A 222 -3.36 4.28 18.36
CA ILE A 222 -2.91 5.43 19.14
C ILE A 222 -3.18 6.74 18.39
N VAL A 223 -3.05 7.87 19.09
CA VAL A 223 -3.06 9.18 18.45
C VAL A 223 -1.85 9.28 17.52
N ARG A 224 -2.08 9.71 16.27
CA ARG A 224 -1.00 9.89 15.29
C ARG A 224 0.09 10.79 15.86
N GLY A 225 1.34 10.33 15.81
CA GLY A 225 2.50 11.10 16.27
C GLY A 225 2.69 11.16 17.79
N SER A 226 1.92 10.42 18.59
CA SER A 226 1.98 10.49 20.05
C SER A 226 3.10 9.67 20.71
N ASP A 227 3.71 8.72 20.00
CA ASP A 227 4.82 7.94 20.53
C ASP A 227 6.15 8.68 20.50
N ARG A 228 7.02 8.29 21.43
CA ARG A 228 8.44 8.63 21.37
C ARG A 228 9.15 7.83 20.26
N PRO A 229 10.14 8.43 19.57
CA PRO A 229 10.92 7.77 18.51
C PRO A 229 11.96 6.80 19.10
N THR A 230 11.52 5.75 19.78
CA THR A 230 12.36 4.71 20.40
C THR A 230 11.75 3.33 20.19
N TRP A 231 12.55 2.26 20.10
CA TRP A 231 12.05 0.87 20.02
C TRP A 231 11.46 0.38 21.34
#